data_AF-A0A957XK99-F1
#
_entry.id   AF-A0A957XK99-F1
#
_cell.length_a   1.000
_cell.length_b   1.000
_cell.length_c   1.000
_cell.angle_alpha   90.00
_cell.angle_beta   90.00
_cell.angle_gamma   90.00
#
_symmetry.space_group_name_H-M   'P 1'
#
loop_
_entity.id
_entity.type
_entity.pdbx_description
1 polymer ?
#
loop_
_entity_poly.entity_id
_entity_poly.type
_entity_poly.pdbx_seq_one_letter_code
_entity_poly.pdbx_strand_id
1 'polypeptide(L)'
;MTFHPDQFSLYNREARKILDRLGYGSKVSLEAYQELVRKLRNDLGSQDYLELDWFLYRVNRGAYSDFFNDLDEAVSNDSEPIELVEPYSQIFASFEEAEWAFDLLAETCARLGIEHAADERFAITLVERYGGLSLHFNFCDWLILGFRPPELAQKRVRLPLIVESAPFGKSFIEYEFEQGTDESPIAAYGLPIEKVRGWDTELQTLFAETLTAIAQRFSPTTYARDEAHHQPSLAATIFDKNARLSFLTDPGASPPQLPITNYQSPEPQSTISPSPHLPISNLQPPVSNPPYPLSQLAADTGLPEAELDRWRRAIERKKQIILYGPPGTGKTFVAEKLAQHLVAEGDGFVEFVQFHPAYAYEDFIQGLRPQARPDGGLDYPLVPGRFLEFCERAKTRQGICVLIIDEINRANLARVFGELMVLLEYRDKSLPLAGGGQLTVPDRVRLIGTMNTADRSIALVDHALRRRFAFIALHPNFDILRHFHTQAQTGFAVDKLIDVLTRLNRRIGDPHFEIGITYFLRQELAAEIKDIWQMEIEPYLEEYFFDQPDSVDAFRWEQIGREIVEMQDD
;
A
#
# COMPACT_ATOMS: atom_id res chain seq x y z
N MET A 1 -27.29 51.18 36.45
CA MET A 1 -26.33 50.55 35.53
C MET A 1 -27.10 49.54 34.70
N THR A 2 -27.71 50.02 33.61
CA THR A 2 -28.44 49.23 32.63
C THR A 2 -27.44 48.83 31.57
N PHE A 3 -27.08 47.55 31.49
CA PHE A 3 -26.06 47.05 30.57
C PHE A 3 -26.70 46.18 29.49
N HIS A 4 -26.36 46.50 28.24
CA HIS A 4 -26.87 45.88 27.01
C HIS A 4 -26.31 44.44 26.88
N PRO A 5 -27.03 43.49 26.23
CA PRO A 5 -26.61 42.09 26.08
C PRO A 5 -25.25 41.89 25.42
N ASP A 6 -24.77 42.85 24.64
CA ASP A 6 -23.46 42.79 23.97
C ASP A 6 -22.29 43.11 24.90
N GLN A 7 -22.56 43.52 26.16
CA GLN A 7 -21.54 43.95 27.11
C GLN A 7 -21.38 43.04 28.33
N PHE A 8 -22.21 41.99 28.49
CA PHE A 8 -21.95 40.96 29.51
C PHE A 8 -21.16 39.81 28.89
N SER A 9 -19.87 40.08 28.76
CA SER A 9 -18.86 39.09 28.44
C SER A 9 -18.68 38.12 29.61
N LEU A 10 -19.49 37.05 29.66
CA LEU A 10 -18.94 35.71 29.98
C LEU A 10 -18.16 35.21 28.74
N TYR A 11 -17.24 36.10 28.37
CA TYR A 11 -16.29 36.27 27.27
C TYR A 11 -15.05 35.41 27.27
N ASN A 12 -14.80 34.69 28.36
CA ASN A 12 -13.58 33.93 28.43
C ASN A 12 -13.75 32.73 27.50
N ARG A 13 -12.93 32.67 26.44
CA ARG A 13 -12.84 31.55 25.49
C ARG A 13 -12.83 30.20 26.22
N GLU A 14 -12.25 30.15 27.40
CA GLU A 14 -12.15 28.97 28.24
C GLU A 14 -13.49 28.58 28.92
N ALA A 15 -14.32 29.55 29.32
CA ALA A 15 -15.65 29.25 29.86
C ALA A 15 -16.61 28.73 28.78
N ARG A 16 -16.55 29.27 27.55
CA ARG A 16 -17.33 28.71 26.42
C ARG A 16 -16.85 27.31 26.02
N LYS A 17 -15.55 27.05 26.03
CA LYS A 17 -15.03 25.68 25.79
C LYS A 17 -15.57 24.65 26.80
N ILE A 18 -15.69 25.03 28.08
CA ILE A 18 -16.27 24.13 29.09
C ILE A 18 -17.76 23.90 28.82
N LEU A 19 -18.52 24.95 28.50
CA LEU A 19 -19.94 24.81 28.20
C LEU A 19 -20.21 24.02 26.92
N ASP A 20 -19.36 24.19 25.90
CA ASP A 20 -19.36 23.36 24.69
C ASP A 20 -19.08 21.88 25.04
N ARG A 21 -18.09 21.63 25.90
CA ARG A 21 -17.76 20.27 26.40
C ARG A 21 -18.88 19.64 27.20
N LEU A 22 -19.63 20.42 27.97
CA LEU A 22 -20.80 19.95 28.73
C LEU A 22 -22.05 19.79 27.85
N GLY A 23 -21.95 19.93 26.52
CA GLY A 23 -23.04 19.71 25.57
C GLY A 23 -23.94 20.93 25.34
N TYR A 24 -23.58 22.12 25.85
CA TYR A 24 -24.40 23.34 25.77
C TYR A 24 -23.89 24.35 24.73
N GLY A 25 -23.04 23.90 23.80
CA GLY A 25 -22.34 24.77 22.86
C GLY A 25 -23.12 25.21 21.63
N SER A 26 -23.35 26.52 21.53
CA SER A 26 -23.85 27.32 20.40
C SER A 26 -25.34 27.29 20.00
N LYS A 27 -26.20 26.50 20.65
CA LYS A 27 -27.67 26.52 20.41
C LYS A 27 -28.50 26.78 21.66
N VAL A 28 -28.17 27.83 22.41
CA VAL A 28 -28.96 28.21 23.58
C VAL A 28 -29.47 29.63 23.40
N SER A 29 -30.79 29.84 23.42
CA SER A 29 -31.36 31.18 23.50
C SER A 29 -30.83 31.88 24.76
N LEU A 30 -30.75 33.22 24.76
CA LEU A 30 -30.25 33.97 25.92
C LEU A 30 -30.97 33.57 27.22
N GLU A 31 -32.27 33.26 27.14
CA GLU A 31 -33.09 32.80 28.26
C GLU A 31 -32.69 31.40 28.76
N ALA A 32 -32.48 30.45 27.85
CA ALA A 32 -32.05 29.10 28.23
C ALA A 32 -30.60 29.09 28.77
N TYR A 33 -29.75 30.02 28.33
CA TYR A 33 -28.40 30.19 28.85
C TYR A 33 -28.44 30.77 30.28
N GLN A 34 -29.30 31.77 30.51
CA GLN A 34 -29.50 32.35 31.83
C GLN A 34 -30.12 31.35 32.83
N GLU A 35 -31.01 30.47 32.37
CA GLU A 35 -31.55 29.36 33.17
C GLU A 35 -30.45 28.37 33.56
N LEU A 36 -29.61 27.96 32.61
CA LEU A 36 -28.48 27.05 32.85
C LEU A 36 -27.49 27.61 33.86
N VAL A 37 -27.05 28.85 33.67
CA VAL A 37 -26.10 29.53 34.57
C VAL A 37 -26.67 29.68 35.97
N ARG A 38 -27.98 29.96 36.09
CA ARG A 38 -28.66 30.03 37.39
C ARG A 38 -28.78 28.65 38.06
N LYS A 39 -29.02 27.60 37.28
CA LYS A 39 -29.04 26.22 37.79
C LYS A 39 -27.67 25.81 38.31
N LEU A 40 -26.60 26.01 37.53
CA LEU A 40 -25.21 25.77 37.93
C LEU A 40 -24.82 26.54 39.19
N ARG A 41 -25.20 27.83 39.28
CA ARG A 41 -24.91 28.65 40.46
C ARG A 41 -25.59 28.10 41.73
N ASN A 42 -26.83 27.63 41.59
CA ASN A 42 -27.57 27.04 42.70
C ASN A 42 -27.00 25.68 43.12
N ASP A 43 -26.68 24.81 42.16
CA ASP A 43 -26.13 23.47 42.41
C ASP A 43 -24.74 23.55 43.07
N LEU A 44 -23.95 24.59 42.74
CA LEU A 44 -22.63 24.85 43.33
C LEU A 44 -22.68 25.73 44.60
N GLY A 45 -23.85 26.22 45.01
CA GLY A 45 -24.04 27.04 46.22
C GLY A 45 -23.35 28.41 46.20
N SER A 46 -23.02 28.95 45.02
CA SER A 46 -22.28 30.22 44.89
C SER A 46 -23.19 31.44 45.09
N GLN A 47 -22.66 32.49 45.76
CA GLN A 47 -23.45 33.67 46.11
C GLN A 47 -23.48 34.74 45.01
N ASP A 48 -22.51 34.77 44.09
CA ASP A 48 -22.42 35.75 43.02
C ASP A 48 -21.92 35.13 41.68
N TYR A 49 -22.04 35.89 40.59
CA TYR A 49 -21.69 35.40 39.25
C TYR A 49 -20.18 35.50 38.90
N LEU A 50 -19.40 36.27 39.65
CA LEU A 50 -17.94 36.35 39.51
C LEU A 50 -17.24 35.10 40.08
N GLU A 51 -17.75 34.54 41.17
CA GLU A 51 -17.24 33.27 41.71
C GLU A 51 -17.37 32.12 40.71
N LEU A 52 -18.50 32.05 40.00
CA LEU A 52 -18.75 31.03 38.99
C LEU A 52 -17.80 31.17 37.79
N ASP A 53 -17.57 32.39 37.30
CA ASP A 53 -16.64 32.64 36.18
C ASP A 53 -15.19 32.29 36.57
N TRP A 54 -14.80 32.60 37.81
CA TRP A 54 -13.47 32.27 38.32
C TRP A 54 -13.26 30.77 38.54
N PHE A 55 -14.30 30.06 38.96
CA PHE A 55 -14.31 28.60 39.06
C PHE A 55 -14.10 27.95 37.68
N LEU A 56 -14.91 28.33 36.68
CA LEU A 56 -14.80 27.83 35.30
C LEU A 56 -13.41 28.13 34.70
N TYR A 57 -12.86 29.31 34.97
CA TYR A 57 -11.51 29.67 34.54
C TYR A 57 -10.42 28.76 35.15
N ARG A 58 -10.52 28.45 36.45
CA ARG A 58 -9.55 27.58 37.15
C ARG A 58 -9.66 26.11 36.74
N VAL A 59 -10.89 25.63 36.52
CA VAL A 59 -11.17 24.29 35.99
C VAL A 59 -10.48 24.09 34.64
N ASN A 60 -10.61 25.03 33.71
CA ASN A 60 -9.98 24.92 32.40
C ASN A 60 -8.44 24.93 32.46
N ARG A 61 -7.86 25.54 33.50
CA ARG A 61 -6.41 25.54 33.74
C ARG A 61 -5.90 24.26 34.43
N GLY A 62 -6.75 23.25 34.60
CA GLY A 62 -6.36 21.94 35.12
C GLY A 62 -6.25 21.86 36.64
N ALA A 63 -6.76 22.84 37.38
CA ALA A 63 -6.66 22.87 38.85
C ALA A 63 -7.58 21.83 39.56
N TYR A 64 -8.44 21.12 38.82
CA TYR A 64 -9.40 20.14 39.33
C TYR A 64 -9.66 19.01 38.30
N SER A 65 -8.60 18.42 37.74
CA SER A 65 -8.71 17.31 36.76
C SER A 65 -9.55 16.13 37.27
N ASP A 66 -9.47 15.86 38.57
CA ASP A 66 -10.13 14.70 39.18
C ASP A 66 -11.66 14.87 39.26
N PHE A 67 -12.16 16.12 39.26
CA PHE A 67 -13.60 16.41 39.32
C PHE A 67 -14.32 16.15 37.99
N PHE A 68 -13.60 16.15 36.85
CA PHE A 68 -14.19 15.85 35.54
C PHE A 68 -14.26 14.35 35.25
N ASN A 69 -13.37 13.54 35.82
CA ASN A 69 -13.46 12.09 35.70
C ASN A 69 -14.78 11.56 36.32
N ASP A 70 -15.19 12.14 37.46
CA ASP A 70 -16.47 11.78 38.11
C ASP A 70 -17.70 12.32 37.35
N LEU A 71 -17.55 13.36 36.51
CA LEU A 71 -18.64 13.95 35.72
C LEU A 71 -18.80 13.31 34.34
N ASP A 72 -17.71 12.85 33.72
CA ASP A 72 -17.74 12.04 32.49
C ASP A 72 -18.35 10.64 32.76
N GLU A 73 -18.16 10.07 33.96
CA GLU A 73 -18.88 8.86 34.40
C GLU A 73 -20.38 9.09 34.64
N ALA A 74 -20.80 10.32 34.95
CA ALA A 74 -22.20 10.66 35.23
C ALA A 74 -23.00 11.07 33.98
N VAL A 75 -22.35 11.56 32.92
CA VAL A 75 -23.00 11.98 31.65
C VAL A 75 -23.01 10.84 30.61
N SER A 76 -22.14 9.84 30.73
CA SER A 76 -22.04 8.71 29.79
C SER A 76 -23.09 7.60 29.98
N ASN A 77 -24.07 7.76 30.87
CA ASN A 77 -24.94 6.67 31.30
C ASN A 77 -26.41 6.72 30.86
N ASP A 78 -26.80 7.46 29.81
CA ASP A 78 -28.21 7.39 29.33
C ASP A 78 -28.48 7.71 27.84
N SER A 79 -27.48 7.68 26.96
CA SER A 79 -27.73 7.77 25.51
C SER A 79 -27.11 6.58 24.78
N GLU A 80 -27.94 5.81 24.07
CA GLU A 80 -27.48 4.72 23.20
C GLU A 80 -26.38 5.23 22.24
N PRO A 81 -25.33 4.44 21.96
CA PRO A 81 -24.27 4.83 21.03
C PRO A 81 -24.87 5.10 19.64
N ILE A 82 -24.49 6.23 19.06
CA ILE A 82 -24.96 6.64 17.73
C ILE A 82 -24.33 5.71 16.69
N GLU A 83 -25.16 4.85 16.07
CA GLU A 83 -24.70 3.94 15.02
C GLU A 83 -24.51 4.66 13.67
N LEU A 84 -23.37 4.39 13.01
CA LEU A 84 -23.10 4.86 11.66
C LEU A 84 -23.87 4.02 10.64
N VAL A 85 -24.42 4.66 9.61
CA VAL A 85 -25.04 3.95 8.48
C VAL A 85 -24.03 3.57 7.40
N GLU A 86 -24.35 2.54 6.64
CA GLU A 86 -23.61 2.16 5.44
C GLU A 86 -23.64 3.29 4.38
N PRO A 87 -22.50 3.60 3.72
CA PRO A 87 -21.25 2.87 3.77
C PRO A 87 -20.21 3.43 4.77
N TYR A 88 -20.59 4.39 5.62
CA TYR A 88 -19.66 5.08 6.53
C TYR A 88 -19.19 4.18 7.68
N SER A 89 -20.02 3.23 8.10
CA SER A 89 -19.66 2.13 9.01
C SER A 89 -18.50 1.26 8.48
N GLN A 90 -18.28 1.19 7.17
CA GLN A 90 -17.12 0.51 6.60
C GLN A 90 -15.83 1.34 6.67
N ILE A 91 -15.95 2.66 6.84
CA ILE A 91 -14.82 3.60 6.83
C ILE A 91 -14.41 3.92 8.27
N PHE A 92 -15.35 4.14 9.18
CA PHE A 92 -15.12 4.63 10.54
C PHE A 92 -15.66 3.62 11.56
N ALA A 93 -14.90 3.37 12.64
CA ALA A 93 -15.30 2.41 13.67
C ALA A 93 -16.38 2.96 14.61
N SER A 94 -16.53 4.29 14.70
CA SER A 94 -17.56 4.95 15.50
C SER A 94 -17.92 6.34 14.96
N PHE A 95 -19.04 6.89 15.43
CA PHE A 95 -19.45 8.26 15.06
C PHE A 95 -18.43 9.31 15.52
N GLU A 96 -17.85 9.14 16.71
CA GLU A 96 -16.79 10.01 17.23
C GLU A 96 -15.56 9.96 16.32
N GLU A 97 -15.27 8.79 15.75
CA GLU A 97 -14.19 8.66 14.80
C GLU A 97 -14.44 9.42 13.50
N ALA A 98 -15.66 9.31 12.96
CA ALA A 98 -16.06 10.06 11.79
C ALA A 98 -15.99 11.57 12.08
N GLU A 99 -16.55 12.06 13.18
CA GLU A 99 -16.49 13.47 13.58
C GLU A 99 -15.06 14.01 13.64
N TRP A 100 -14.14 13.26 14.26
CA TRP A 100 -12.73 13.62 14.30
C TRP A 100 -12.10 13.70 12.90
N ALA A 101 -12.39 12.72 12.02
CA ALA A 101 -11.88 12.70 10.66
C ALA A 101 -12.38 13.91 9.85
N PHE A 102 -13.65 14.28 10.00
CA PHE A 102 -14.24 15.45 9.35
C PHE A 102 -13.71 16.78 9.90
N ASP A 103 -13.36 16.86 11.18
CA ASP A 103 -12.68 18.02 11.74
C ASP A 103 -11.26 18.18 11.16
N LEU A 104 -10.52 17.08 10.98
CA LEU A 104 -9.20 17.09 10.32
C LEU A 104 -9.29 17.48 8.83
N LEU A 105 -10.33 17.02 8.12
CA LEU A 105 -10.63 17.43 6.75
C LEU A 105 -10.90 18.95 6.66
N ALA A 106 -11.69 19.48 7.60
CA ALA A 106 -12.01 20.91 7.64
C ALA A 106 -10.77 21.77 7.93
N GLU A 107 -9.91 21.33 8.86
CA GLU A 107 -8.62 21.99 9.12
C GLU A 107 -7.73 21.98 7.86
N THR A 108 -7.69 20.86 7.15
CA THR A 108 -6.92 20.71 5.92
C THR A 108 -7.43 21.65 4.83
N CYS A 109 -8.75 21.75 4.62
CA CYS A 109 -9.35 22.73 3.72
C CYS A 109 -8.92 24.15 4.06
N ALA A 110 -9.01 24.54 5.34
CA ALA A 110 -8.67 25.89 5.77
C ALA A 110 -7.19 26.23 5.48
N ARG A 111 -6.28 25.28 5.68
CA ARG A 111 -4.83 25.48 5.43
C ARG A 111 -4.47 25.47 3.95
N LEU A 112 -5.22 24.76 3.12
CA LEU A 112 -5.10 24.78 1.66
C LEU A 112 -5.80 25.99 1.01
N GLY A 113 -6.44 26.85 1.81
CA GLY A 113 -7.18 28.03 1.35
C GLY A 113 -8.46 27.66 0.59
N ILE A 114 -9.13 26.58 0.97
CA ILE A 114 -10.43 26.16 0.45
C ILE A 114 -11.51 26.65 1.41
N GLU A 115 -12.37 27.55 0.94
CA GLU A 115 -13.40 28.19 1.78
C GLU A 115 -14.79 27.55 1.64
N HIS A 116 -15.04 26.80 0.56
CA HIS A 116 -16.36 26.25 0.27
C HIS A 116 -16.31 24.93 -0.50
N ALA A 117 -17.38 24.13 -0.38
CA ALA A 117 -17.47 22.80 -1.00
C ALA A 117 -17.46 22.79 -2.54
N ALA A 118 -17.71 23.94 -3.18
CA ALA A 118 -17.71 24.09 -4.64
C ALA A 118 -16.30 24.35 -5.23
N ASP A 119 -15.25 24.41 -4.40
CA ASP A 119 -13.90 24.70 -4.88
C ASP A 119 -13.40 23.55 -5.78
N GLU A 120 -13.05 23.90 -7.03
CA GLU A 120 -12.65 22.94 -8.06
C GLU A 120 -11.27 22.36 -7.83
N ARG A 121 -10.52 22.82 -6.84
CA ARG A 121 -9.18 22.30 -6.53
C ARG A 121 -9.21 21.07 -5.64
N PHE A 122 -10.36 20.67 -5.08
CA PHE A 122 -10.41 19.47 -4.25
C PHE A 122 -11.52 18.49 -4.63
N ALA A 123 -11.30 17.22 -4.32
CA ALA A 123 -12.27 16.17 -4.50
C ALA A 123 -12.27 15.20 -3.31
N ILE A 124 -13.46 15.02 -2.72
CA ILE A 124 -13.76 13.88 -1.85
C ILE A 124 -14.15 12.68 -2.69
N THR A 125 -13.44 11.57 -2.55
CA THR A 125 -13.74 10.32 -3.28
C THR A 125 -13.88 9.15 -2.31
N LEU A 126 -14.76 8.21 -2.65
CA LEU A 126 -14.95 6.96 -1.93
C LEU A 126 -14.35 5.83 -2.78
N VAL A 127 -13.45 5.06 -2.20
CA VAL A 127 -12.67 4.05 -2.92
C VAL A 127 -12.75 2.73 -2.19
N GLU A 128 -13.32 1.71 -2.83
CA GLU A 128 -13.41 0.36 -2.28
C GLU A 128 -12.08 -0.37 -2.54
N ARG A 129 -11.36 -0.73 -1.47
CA ARG A 129 -10.08 -1.46 -1.50
C ARG A 129 -9.91 -2.28 -0.22
N TYR A 130 -9.16 -3.38 -0.31
CA TYR A 130 -8.81 -4.21 0.87
C TYR A 130 -10.00 -4.83 1.62
N GLY A 131 -11.16 -4.97 0.97
CA GLY A 131 -12.37 -5.55 1.58
C GLY A 131 -13.25 -4.54 2.33
N GLY A 132 -12.99 -3.24 2.21
CA GLY A 132 -13.85 -2.18 2.74
C GLY A 132 -13.72 -0.86 1.99
N LEU A 133 -14.45 0.16 2.44
CA LEU A 133 -14.48 1.47 1.81
C LEU A 133 -13.46 2.44 2.44
N SER A 134 -12.78 3.23 1.62
CA SER A 134 -11.88 4.31 2.05
C SER A 134 -12.41 5.67 1.63
N LEU A 135 -12.22 6.68 2.48
CA LEU A 135 -12.47 8.09 2.19
C LEU A 135 -11.17 8.79 1.81
N HIS A 136 -11.10 9.39 0.63
CA HIS A 136 -9.93 10.15 0.18
C HIS A 136 -10.28 11.63 0.00
N PHE A 137 -9.37 12.49 0.43
CA PHE A 137 -9.32 13.91 0.13
C PHE A 137 -8.17 14.17 -0.84
N ASN A 138 -8.54 14.56 -2.05
CA ASN A 138 -7.60 14.91 -3.11
C ASN A 138 -7.59 16.44 -3.25
N PHE A 139 -6.40 17.03 -3.35
CA PHE A 139 -6.19 18.43 -3.67
C PHE A 139 -5.33 18.52 -4.93
N CYS A 140 -5.88 19.10 -5.98
CA CYS A 140 -5.37 18.99 -7.35
C CYS A 140 -5.11 17.52 -7.67
N ASP A 141 -3.90 17.21 -8.14
CA ASP A 141 -3.52 15.85 -8.53
C ASP A 141 -2.96 15.02 -7.36
N TRP A 142 -2.99 15.55 -6.14
CA TRP A 142 -2.40 14.92 -4.97
C TRP A 142 -3.47 14.40 -4.01
N LEU A 143 -3.36 13.12 -3.64
CA LEU A 143 -4.16 12.57 -2.54
C LEU A 143 -3.50 12.96 -1.21
N ILE A 144 -4.08 13.95 -0.54
CA ILE A 144 -3.55 14.58 0.67
C ILE A 144 -3.99 13.78 1.91
N LEU A 145 -5.30 13.58 2.14
CA LEU A 145 -5.77 12.78 3.27
C LEU A 145 -6.46 11.50 2.82
N GLY A 146 -6.34 10.46 3.64
CA GLY A 146 -7.06 9.21 3.44
C GLY A 146 -7.46 8.55 4.75
N PHE A 147 -8.69 8.08 4.85
CA PHE A 147 -9.20 7.27 5.96
C PHE A 147 -9.59 5.91 5.39
N ARG A 148 -8.98 4.84 5.90
CA ARG A 148 -9.16 3.48 5.37
C ARG A 148 -10.34 2.76 6.03
N PRO A 149 -10.50 1.43 5.88
CA PRO A 149 -11.35 0.61 6.75
C PRO A 149 -10.69 0.22 8.09
N PRO A 150 -11.46 -0.04 9.18
CA PRO A 150 -10.92 -0.37 10.51
C PRO A 150 -9.95 -1.55 10.53
N GLU A 151 -10.09 -2.47 9.59
CA GLU A 151 -9.25 -3.66 9.43
C GLU A 151 -7.78 -3.33 9.10
N LEU A 152 -7.51 -2.10 8.62
CA LEU A 152 -6.17 -1.60 8.29
C LEU A 152 -5.58 -0.71 9.40
N ALA A 153 -5.68 -1.16 10.65
CA ALA A 153 -5.29 -0.40 11.85
C ALA A 153 -3.88 0.24 11.79
N GLN A 154 -2.89 -0.41 11.18
CA GLN A 154 -1.50 0.08 11.13
C GLN A 154 -1.27 1.25 10.16
N LYS A 155 -2.16 1.44 9.18
CA LYS A 155 -2.11 2.56 8.22
C LYS A 155 -3.50 3.16 8.04
N ARG A 156 -4.17 3.36 9.17
CA ARG A 156 -5.57 3.78 9.25
C ARG A 156 -5.81 5.17 8.65
N VAL A 157 -4.84 6.07 8.82
CA VAL A 157 -4.90 7.46 8.37
C VAL A 157 -3.69 7.76 7.49
N ARG A 158 -3.93 8.36 6.33
CA ARG A 158 -2.90 8.89 5.43
C ARG A 158 -2.85 10.41 5.54
N LEU A 159 -1.65 10.98 5.63
CA LEU A 159 -1.42 12.42 5.57
C LEU A 159 -0.05 12.78 4.96
N PRO A 160 0.11 13.95 4.32
CA PRO A 160 1.40 14.40 3.83
C PRO A 160 2.30 14.90 4.95
N LEU A 161 3.60 14.59 4.88
CA LEU A 161 4.62 15.23 5.70
C LEU A 161 5.86 15.52 4.86
N ILE A 162 6.57 16.60 5.17
CA ILE A 162 7.93 16.85 4.67
C ILE A 162 8.85 15.74 5.19
N VAL A 163 9.50 15.01 4.28
CA VAL A 163 10.27 13.78 4.56
C VAL A 163 11.43 14.05 5.50
N GLU A 164 12.10 15.19 5.35
CA GLU A 164 13.29 15.55 6.14
C GLU A 164 12.96 15.88 7.60
N SER A 165 11.71 16.27 7.88
CA SER A 165 11.26 16.71 9.20
C SER A 165 10.33 15.71 9.88
N ALA A 166 9.87 14.68 9.16
CA ALA A 166 8.99 13.66 9.70
C ALA A 166 9.73 12.77 10.72
N PRO A 167 9.21 12.62 11.96
CA PRO A 167 9.82 11.76 12.97
C PRO A 167 9.51 10.27 12.73
N PHE A 168 9.09 9.90 11.52
CA PHE A 168 8.69 8.56 11.13
C PHE A 168 9.68 7.99 10.11
N GLY A 169 10.05 6.72 10.28
CA GLY A 169 10.91 6.03 9.32
C GLY A 169 10.26 5.90 7.93
N LYS A 170 11.09 5.67 6.91
CA LYS A 170 10.66 5.49 5.51
C LYS A 170 9.62 4.36 5.33
N SER A 171 9.50 3.42 6.27
CA SER A 171 8.50 2.35 6.26
C SER A 171 7.05 2.85 6.37
N PHE A 172 6.83 4.05 6.92
CA PHE A 172 5.53 4.70 6.98
C PHE A 172 5.19 5.49 5.70
N ILE A 173 6.19 5.77 4.85
CA ILE A 173 5.99 6.40 3.55
C ILE A 173 5.30 5.40 2.63
N GLU A 174 4.21 5.84 2.01
CA GLU A 174 3.48 5.06 1.02
C GLU A 174 3.88 5.43 -0.41
N TYR A 175 4.10 6.72 -0.65
CA TYR A 175 4.67 7.27 -1.87
C TYR A 175 5.17 8.70 -1.60
N GLU A 176 6.15 9.14 -2.37
CA GLU A 176 6.61 10.53 -2.39
C GLU A 176 5.83 11.30 -3.46
N PHE A 177 5.49 12.56 -3.18
CA PHE A 177 4.79 13.38 -4.16
C PHE A 177 5.78 14.00 -5.15
N GLU A 178 5.42 14.03 -6.44
CA GLU A 178 6.27 14.59 -7.50
C GLU A 178 6.56 16.08 -7.31
N GLN A 179 7.83 16.42 -7.13
CA GLN A 179 8.31 17.76 -6.75
C GLN A 179 9.52 18.19 -7.59
N GLY A 180 9.77 19.51 -7.62
CA GLY A 180 10.94 20.06 -8.30
C GLY A 180 12.23 19.74 -7.53
N THR A 181 13.39 19.80 -8.20
CA THR A 181 14.69 19.47 -7.59
C THR A 181 15.12 20.37 -6.43
N ASP A 182 14.46 21.53 -6.27
CA ASP A 182 14.81 22.56 -5.28
C ASP A 182 13.78 22.64 -4.11
N GLU A 183 12.84 21.71 -4.03
CA GLU A 183 11.79 21.67 -2.99
C GLU A 183 12.09 20.61 -1.93
N SER A 184 11.74 20.88 -0.67
CA SER A 184 11.83 19.87 0.39
C SER A 184 10.86 18.72 0.10
N PRO A 185 11.34 17.48 -0.05
CA PRO A 185 10.50 16.36 -0.47
C PRO A 185 9.37 16.14 0.54
N ILE A 186 8.13 16.09 0.05
CA ILE A 186 6.95 15.70 0.84
C ILE A 186 6.45 14.33 0.38
N ALA A 187 6.03 13.51 1.33
CA ALA A 187 5.54 12.16 1.09
C ALA A 187 4.24 11.89 1.83
N ALA A 188 3.46 10.94 1.33
CA ALA A 188 2.25 10.46 1.99
C ALA A 188 2.62 9.40 3.03
N TYR A 189 2.36 9.69 4.30
CA TYR A 189 2.59 8.78 5.42
C TYR A 189 1.30 8.07 5.79
N GLY A 190 1.34 6.74 5.86
CA GLY A 190 0.25 5.91 6.39
C GLY A 190 0.49 5.56 7.84
N LEU A 191 -0.31 6.07 8.75
CA LEU A 191 -0.12 5.98 10.20
C LEU A 191 -1.31 5.29 10.89
N PRO A 192 -1.10 4.65 12.05
CA PRO A 192 -2.18 4.26 12.95
C PRO A 192 -2.97 5.49 13.41
N ILE A 193 -4.29 5.34 13.59
CA ILE A 193 -5.16 6.47 13.94
C ILE A 193 -4.87 7.03 15.32
N GLU A 194 -4.42 6.18 16.24
CA GLU A 194 -4.03 6.55 17.60
C GLU A 194 -2.82 7.50 17.59
N LYS A 195 -1.90 7.30 16.64
CA LYS A 195 -0.74 8.20 16.46
C LYS A 195 -1.16 9.57 15.95
N VAL A 196 -2.19 9.66 15.10
CA VAL A 196 -2.68 10.94 14.57
C VAL A 196 -3.61 11.63 15.56
N ARG A 197 -4.41 10.89 16.32
CA ARG A 197 -5.25 11.48 17.39
C ARG A 197 -4.44 11.97 18.58
N GLY A 198 -3.38 11.23 18.93
CA GLY A 198 -2.49 11.52 20.05
C GLY A 198 -1.23 12.27 19.66
N TRP A 199 -1.14 12.81 18.44
CA TRP A 199 0.06 13.52 17.98
C TRP A 199 0.39 14.75 18.83
N ASP A 200 1.67 14.98 19.07
CA ASP A 200 2.16 16.12 19.83
C ASP A 200 2.11 17.42 19.01
N THR A 201 2.48 18.53 19.66
CA THR A 201 2.49 19.86 19.03
C THR A 201 3.50 19.96 17.88
N GLU A 202 4.56 19.16 17.90
CA GLU A 202 5.60 19.16 16.87
C GLU A 202 5.08 18.55 15.57
N LEU A 203 4.40 17.40 15.66
CA LEU A 203 3.73 16.76 14.52
C LEU A 203 2.59 17.60 13.94
N GLN A 204 1.80 18.26 14.79
CA GLN A 204 0.76 19.20 14.34
C GLN A 204 1.37 20.38 13.57
N THR A 205 2.50 20.90 14.04
CA THR A 205 3.21 22.00 13.39
C THR A 205 3.78 21.54 12.04
N LEU A 206 4.42 20.37 11.99
CA LEU A 206 4.94 19.81 10.75
C LEU A 206 3.84 19.57 9.72
N PHE A 207 2.70 19.01 10.13
CA PHE A 207 1.56 18.80 9.24
C PHE A 207 1.04 20.14 8.69
N ALA A 208 0.93 21.16 9.54
CA ALA A 208 0.53 22.50 9.14
C ALA A 208 1.51 23.17 8.16
N GLU A 209 2.81 23.04 8.40
CA GLU A 209 3.88 23.53 7.52
C GLU A 209 3.84 22.82 6.17
N THR A 210 3.65 21.50 6.18
CA THR A 210 3.51 20.69 4.97
C THR A 210 2.32 21.14 4.13
N LEU A 211 1.15 21.36 4.74
CA LEU A 211 -0.03 21.87 4.02
C LEU A 211 0.18 23.29 3.48
N THR A 212 0.94 24.12 4.19
CA THR A 212 1.30 25.46 3.71
C THR A 212 2.19 25.39 2.47
N ALA A 213 3.18 24.51 2.46
CA ALA A 213 4.03 24.26 1.30
C ALA A 213 3.23 23.74 0.10
N ILE A 214 2.29 22.81 0.34
CA ILE A 214 1.37 22.30 -0.69
C ILE A 214 0.49 23.44 -1.24
N ALA A 215 -0.07 24.29 -0.39
CA ALA A 215 -0.91 25.42 -0.82
C ALA A 215 -0.12 26.42 -1.68
N GLN A 216 1.14 26.69 -1.36
CA GLN A 216 2.01 27.57 -2.14
C GLN A 216 2.35 26.98 -3.51
N ARG A 217 2.52 25.66 -3.59
CA ARG A 217 2.79 24.95 -4.84
C ARG A 217 1.63 25.05 -5.83
N PHE A 218 0.40 24.81 -5.35
CA PHE A 218 -0.78 24.75 -6.20
C PHE A 218 -1.49 26.12 -6.27
N SER A 219 -0.95 27.00 -7.12
CA SER A 219 -1.55 28.30 -7.48
C SER A 219 -2.94 28.15 -8.16
N PRO A 220 -3.88 29.12 -8.04
CA PRO A 220 -5.32 28.90 -8.28
C PRO A 220 -5.77 28.58 -9.71
N THR A 221 -4.91 28.67 -10.73
CA THR A 221 -5.37 28.84 -12.13
C THR A 221 -5.17 27.65 -13.07
N THR A 222 -4.79 26.47 -12.60
CA THR A 222 -4.32 25.43 -13.54
C THR A 222 -4.81 24.00 -13.29
N TYR A 223 -5.56 23.73 -12.23
CA TYR A 223 -5.94 22.36 -11.86
C TYR A 223 -7.45 22.26 -11.63
N ALA A 224 -8.10 21.32 -12.32
CA ALA A 224 -9.51 21.01 -12.18
C ALA A 224 -9.65 19.63 -11.52
N ARG A 225 -10.54 19.52 -10.53
CA ARG A 225 -10.86 18.27 -9.84
C ARG A 225 -11.38 17.19 -10.79
N ASP A 226 -11.20 15.94 -10.39
CA ASP A 226 -11.89 14.81 -10.99
C ASP A 226 -13.40 14.84 -10.64
N GLU A 227 -14.21 15.44 -11.51
CA GLU A 227 -15.65 15.54 -11.33
C GLU A 227 -16.37 14.19 -11.34
N ALA A 228 -15.80 13.16 -11.98
CA ALA A 228 -16.48 11.89 -12.18
C ALA A 228 -16.55 11.05 -10.88
N HIS A 229 -15.62 11.26 -9.95
CA HIS A 229 -15.53 10.48 -8.71
C HIS A 229 -15.77 11.32 -7.44
N HIS A 230 -15.89 12.64 -7.60
CA HIS A 230 -16.18 13.56 -6.51
C HIS A 230 -17.55 13.26 -5.87
N GLN A 231 -17.62 13.34 -4.53
CA GLN A 231 -18.86 13.21 -3.74
C GLN A 231 -19.30 14.59 -3.22
N PRO A 232 -20.18 15.32 -3.93
CA PRO A 232 -20.51 16.71 -3.56
C PRO A 232 -21.24 16.82 -2.22
N SER A 233 -22.15 15.88 -1.93
CA SER A 233 -22.89 15.86 -0.66
C SER A 233 -21.97 15.59 0.54
N LEU A 234 -20.99 14.70 0.38
CA LEU A 234 -19.99 14.38 1.40
C LEU A 234 -18.94 15.50 1.56
N ALA A 235 -18.64 16.23 0.48
CA ALA A 235 -17.78 17.40 0.53
C ALA A 235 -18.47 18.57 1.28
N ALA A 236 -19.78 18.74 1.12
CA ALA A 236 -20.54 19.77 1.84
C ALA A 236 -20.51 19.58 3.37
N THR A 237 -20.54 18.33 3.86
CA THR A 237 -20.50 18.04 5.30
C THR A 237 -19.18 18.40 5.97
N ILE A 238 -18.09 18.58 5.22
CA ILE A 238 -16.83 19.10 5.76
C ILE A 238 -17.04 20.51 6.32
N PHE A 239 -17.82 21.34 5.63
CA PHE A 239 -18.06 22.75 5.97
C PHE A 239 -19.33 22.98 6.80
N ASP A 240 -20.24 21.99 6.89
CA ASP A 240 -21.44 22.04 7.71
C ASP A 240 -21.47 20.94 8.77
N LYS A 241 -20.95 21.27 9.96
CA LYS A 241 -20.93 20.36 11.12
C LYS A 241 -22.34 19.96 11.58
N ASN A 242 -23.37 20.78 11.35
CA ASN A 242 -24.74 20.43 11.72
C ASN A 242 -25.34 19.37 10.78
N ALA A 243 -24.88 19.32 9.53
CA ALA A 243 -25.34 18.33 8.56
C ALA A 243 -24.69 16.95 8.73
N ARG A 244 -23.52 16.86 9.39
CA ARG A 244 -22.76 15.60 9.59
C ARG A 244 -23.56 14.54 10.32
N LEU A 245 -24.22 14.90 11.43
CA LEU A 245 -25.00 13.95 12.23
C LEU A 245 -26.09 13.28 11.39
N SER A 246 -26.92 14.07 10.70
CA SER A 246 -27.94 13.51 9.81
C SER A 246 -27.34 12.72 8.65
N PHE A 247 -26.22 13.17 8.08
CA PHE A 247 -25.65 12.56 6.88
C PHE A 247 -24.96 11.21 7.16
N LEU A 248 -24.39 11.04 8.36
CA LEU A 248 -23.68 9.84 8.77
C LEU A 248 -24.57 8.81 9.49
N THR A 249 -25.83 9.17 9.81
CA THR A 249 -26.72 8.32 10.63
C THR A 249 -28.14 8.14 10.04
N ASP A 250 -28.55 8.89 9.02
CA ASP A 250 -29.86 8.73 8.37
C ASP A 250 -29.80 7.77 7.16
N PRO A 251 -30.43 6.58 7.23
CA PRO A 251 -30.47 5.63 6.12
C PRO A 251 -31.31 6.10 4.91
N GLY A 252 -32.06 7.21 5.04
CA GLY A 252 -32.83 7.83 3.97
C GLY A 252 -32.09 8.90 3.16
N ALA A 253 -30.86 9.28 3.56
CA ALA A 253 -30.02 10.17 2.77
C ALA A 253 -29.61 9.48 1.46
N SER A 254 -29.65 10.20 0.33
CA SER A 254 -29.30 9.64 -0.99
C SER A 254 -27.95 8.89 -0.92
N PRO A 255 -27.89 7.60 -1.28
CA PRO A 255 -26.66 6.84 -1.16
C PRO A 255 -25.55 7.47 -2.03
N PRO A 256 -24.31 7.54 -1.52
CA PRO A 256 -23.20 8.09 -2.29
C PRO A 256 -23.01 7.31 -3.60
N GLN A 257 -22.51 7.99 -4.63
CA GLN A 257 -22.17 7.31 -5.88
C GLN A 257 -20.96 6.41 -5.63
N LEU A 258 -21.19 5.11 -5.44
CA LEU A 258 -20.12 4.12 -5.31
C LEU A 258 -19.32 4.07 -6.63
N PRO A 259 -17.99 3.88 -6.57
CA PRO A 259 -17.13 4.07 -7.74
C PRO A 259 -17.46 3.10 -8.88
N ILE A 260 -17.59 3.61 -10.09
CA ILE A 260 -17.23 2.87 -11.30
C ILE A 260 -15.70 2.94 -11.34
N THR A 261 -15.02 1.87 -10.93
CA THR A 261 -13.56 1.85 -10.75
C THR A 261 -12.80 2.26 -12.00
N ASN A 262 -12.32 3.51 -12.06
CA ASN A 262 -11.30 4.00 -13.00
C ASN A 262 -10.61 5.25 -12.40
N TYR A 263 -9.76 5.08 -11.38
CA TYR A 263 -8.86 6.14 -10.92
C TYR A 263 -7.45 5.86 -11.45
N GLN A 264 -6.99 6.69 -12.40
CA GLN A 264 -5.61 6.73 -12.90
C GLN A 264 -4.76 7.57 -11.93
N SER A 265 -3.60 7.05 -11.52
CA SER A 265 -2.57 7.85 -10.85
C SER A 265 -1.64 8.47 -11.92
N PRO A 266 -1.14 9.70 -11.73
CA PRO A 266 -0.22 10.35 -12.67
C PRO A 266 1.17 9.69 -12.63
N GLU A 267 1.91 9.82 -13.73
CA GLU A 267 3.17 9.15 -14.03
C GLU A 267 4.40 9.95 -13.58
N PRO A 268 5.39 9.32 -12.89
CA PRO A 268 6.70 9.92 -12.75
C PRO A 268 7.56 9.62 -13.96
N GLN A 269 8.08 10.68 -14.58
CA GLN A 269 9.16 10.60 -15.56
C GLN A 269 10.45 10.19 -14.85
N SER A 270 11.01 9.04 -15.22
CA SER A 270 12.45 8.82 -15.12
C SER A 270 12.94 7.93 -16.24
N THR A 271 13.82 8.51 -17.06
CA THR A 271 14.60 7.87 -18.12
C THR A 271 15.46 6.76 -17.54
N ILE A 272 15.10 5.51 -17.82
CA ILE A 272 16.03 4.38 -17.76
C ILE A 272 16.15 3.85 -19.19
N SER A 273 17.38 3.88 -19.71
CA SER A 273 17.74 3.39 -21.04
C SER A 273 17.31 1.92 -21.22
N PRO A 274 16.72 1.55 -22.37
CA PRO A 274 16.27 0.18 -22.61
C PRO A 274 17.45 -0.76 -22.85
N SER A 275 17.41 -1.93 -22.20
CA SER A 275 18.16 -3.12 -22.62
C SER A 275 17.80 -3.47 -24.07
N PRO A 276 18.76 -3.99 -24.87
CA PRO A 276 18.70 -3.91 -26.32
C PRO A 276 17.46 -4.62 -26.91
N HIS A 277 16.77 -3.91 -27.80
CA HIS A 277 15.77 -4.47 -28.69
C HIS A 277 16.47 -5.43 -29.66
N LEU A 278 16.10 -6.71 -29.66
CA LEU A 278 16.52 -7.65 -30.69
C LEU A 278 15.53 -7.50 -31.86
N PRO A 279 15.96 -7.01 -33.04
CA PRO A 279 15.07 -6.89 -34.19
C PRO A 279 14.61 -8.28 -34.67
N ILE A 280 13.33 -8.37 -35.04
CA ILE A 280 12.62 -9.57 -35.54
C ILE A 280 13.27 -10.15 -36.83
N SER A 281 14.20 -9.42 -37.47
CA SER A 281 14.83 -9.79 -38.74
C SER A 281 15.88 -10.91 -38.68
N ASN A 282 16.27 -11.40 -37.49
CA ASN A 282 17.30 -12.44 -37.33
C ASN A 282 16.81 -13.69 -36.55
N LEU A 283 15.61 -14.20 -36.87
CA LEU A 283 15.15 -15.46 -36.29
C LEU A 283 16.01 -16.62 -36.81
N GLN A 284 16.88 -17.15 -35.96
CA GLN A 284 17.55 -18.43 -36.20
C GLN A 284 16.51 -19.53 -36.48
N PRO A 285 16.81 -20.46 -37.40
CA PRO A 285 15.89 -21.56 -37.72
C PRO A 285 15.53 -22.35 -36.45
N PRO A 286 14.32 -22.90 -36.36
CA PRO A 286 13.90 -23.67 -35.20
C PRO A 286 14.82 -24.89 -35.02
N VAL A 287 15.64 -24.84 -33.97
CA VAL A 287 16.43 -25.98 -33.48
C VAL A 287 15.71 -26.56 -32.27
N SER A 288 15.60 -27.88 -32.21
CA SER A 288 15.00 -28.57 -31.06
C SER A 288 15.84 -28.35 -29.80
N ASN A 289 15.18 -28.01 -28.69
CA ASN A 289 15.81 -27.91 -27.39
C ASN A 289 16.28 -29.29 -26.89
N PRO A 290 17.36 -29.35 -26.09
CA PRO A 290 17.83 -30.60 -25.50
C PRO A 290 16.79 -31.20 -24.54
N PRO A 291 16.82 -32.52 -24.28
CA PRO A 291 15.98 -33.14 -23.26
C PRO A 291 16.28 -32.57 -21.87
N TYR A 292 15.22 -32.29 -21.10
CA TYR A 292 15.33 -31.87 -19.71
C TYR A 292 14.17 -32.51 -18.91
N PRO A 293 14.29 -33.79 -18.52
CA PRO A 293 13.20 -34.56 -17.93
C PRO A 293 12.84 -34.07 -16.53
N LEU A 294 11.66 -34.47 -16.04
CA LEU A 294 11.16 -34.10 -14.71
C LEU A 294 12.12 -34.51 -13.58
N SER A 295 12.80 -35.64 -13.73
CA SER A 295 13.80 -36.12 -12.77
C SER A 295 15.03 -35.20 -12.69
N GLN A 296 15.46 -34.63 -13.82
CA GLN A 296 16.54 -33.64 -13.83
C GLN A 296 16.08 -32.32 -13.19
N LEU A 297 14.85 -31.89 -13.48
CA LEU A 297 14.25 -30.72 -12.83
C LEU A 297 14.19 -30.89 -11.30
N ALA A 298 13.78 -32.06 -10.83
CA ALA A 298 13.75 -32.40 -9.40
C ALA A 298 15.15 -32.40 -8.79
N ALA A 299 16.13 -32.99 -9.47
CA ALA A 299 17.52 -32.98 -9.01
C ALA A 299 18.10 -31.56 -8.91
N ASP A 300 17.87 -30.72 -9.93
CA ASP A 300 18.39 -29.34 -9.98
C ASP A 300 17.73 -28.43 -8.93
N THR A 301 16.44 -28.63 -8.65
CA THR A 301 15.66 -27.77 -7.73
C THR A 301 15.61 -28.28 -6.30
N GLY A 302 15.91 -29.56 -6.07
CA GLY A 302 15.70 -30.23 -4.79
C GLY A 302 14.23 -30.45 -4.43
N LEU A 303 13.29 -30.15 -5.34
CA LEU A 303 11.86 -30.32 -5.12
C LEU A 303 11.39 -31.73 -5.51
N PRO A 304 10.40 -32.31 -4.81
CA PRO A 304 9.90 -33.65 -5.14
C PRO A 304 9.30 -33.71 -6.57
N GLU A 305 9.62 -34.76 -7.33
CA GLU A 305 9.06 -34.97 -8.68
C GLU A 305 7.53 -34.92 -8.70
N ALA A 306 6.87 -35.48 -7.68
CA ALA A 306 5.40 -35.49 -7.58
C ALA A 306 4.80 -34.08 -7.47
N GLU A 307 5.52 -33.16 -6.81
CA GLU A 307 5.10 -31.76 -6.67
C GLU A 307 5.33 -30.99 -7.98
N LEU A 308 6.48 -31.17 -8.61
CA LEU A 308 6.80 -30.57 -9.90
C LEU A 308 5.85 -31.07 -11.00
N ASP A 309 5.47 -32.34 -11.01
CA ASP A 309 4.46 -32.88 -11.93
C ASP A 309 3.09 -32.22 -11.70
N ARG A 310 2.71 -32.01 -10.44
CA ARG A 310 1.48 -31.30 -10.09
C ARG A 310 1.51 -29.86 -10.64
N TRP A 311 2.65 -29.18 -10.56
CA TRP A 311 2.81 -27.82 -11.11
C TRP A 311 2.77 -27.83 -12.64
N ARG A 312 3.43 -28.79 -13.29
CA ARG A 312 3.35 -29.00 -14.75
C ARG A 312 1.91 -29.17 -15.20
N ARG A 313 1.13 -30.04 -14.55
CA ARG A 313 -0.30 -30.22 -14.84
C ARG A 313 -1.12 -28.95 -14.61
N ALA A 314 -0.77 -28.14 -13.60
CA ALA A 314 -1.40 -26.84 -13.39
C ALA A 314 -1.09 -25.87 -14.54
N ILE A 315 0.15 -25.81 -15.01
CA ILE A 315 0.57 -25.00 -16.17
C ILE A 315 -0.09 -25.48 -17.46
N GLU A 316 -0.21 -26.79 -17.67
CA GLU A 316 -0.90 -27.34 -18.84
C GLU A 316 -2.38 -26.94 -18.87
N ARG A 317 -3.04 -26.97 -17.71
CA ARG A 317 -4.47 -26.64 -17.57
C ARG A 317 -4.72 -25.13 -17.61
N LYS A 318 -3.98 -24.34 -16.82
CA LYS A 318 -4.20 -22.90 -16.67
C LYS A 318 -3.43 -22.07 -17.67
N LYS A 319 -2.37 -22.60 -18.30
CA LYS A 319 -1.44 -21.91 -19.22
C LYS A 319 -0.60 -20.80 -18.56
N GLN A 320 -0.96 -20.36 -17.37
CA GLN A 320 -0.23 -19.35 -16.62
C GLN A 320 -0.21 -19.65 -15.11
N ILE A 321 0.92 -19.38 -14.48
CA ILE A 321 1.12 -19.55 -13.04
C ILE A 321 1.85 -18.36 -12.42
N ILE A 322 1.72 -18.21 -11.11
CA ILE A 322 2.52 -17.30 -10.29
C ILE A 322 3.18 -18.11 -9.18
N LEU A 323 4.50 -18.08 -9.15
CA LEU A 323 5.35 -18.57 -8.06
C LEU A 323 5.50 -17.43 -7.05
N TYR A 324 5.01 -17.61 -5.83
CA TYR A 324 5.00 -16.55 -4.82
C TYR A 324 5.53 -17.01 -3.48
N GLY A 325 6.07 -16.07 -2.70
CA GLY A 325 6.61 -16.37 -1.38
C GLY A 325 7.64 -15.34 -0.93
N PRO A 326 8.20 -15.52 0.27
CA PRO A 326 9.19 -14.62 0.83
C PRO A 326 10.45 -14.51 -0.05
N PRO A 327 11.29 -13.48 0.14
CA PRO A 327 12.56 -13.36 -0.55
C PRO A 327 13.48 -14.56 -0.23
N GLY A 328 14.34 -14.90 -1.19
CA GLY A 328 15.33 -15.96 -1.00
C GLY A 328 14.80 -17.40 -1.00
N THR A 329 13.59 -17.66 -1.50
CA THR A 329 13.05 -19.03 -1.64
C THR A 329 13.29 -19.67 -3.01
N GLY A 330 14.07 -19.02 -3.89
CA GLY A 330 14.46 -19.59 -5.19
C GLY A 330 13.40 -19.51 -6.29
N LYS A 331 12.38 -18.64 -6.16
CA LYS A 331 11.27 -18.50 -7.11
C LYS A 331 11.72 -18.33 -8.57
N THR A 332 12.63 -17.40 -8.84
CA THR A 332 13.15 -17.11 -10.19
C THR A 332 13.94 -18.30 -10.74
N PHE A 333 14.80 -18.91 -9.93
CA PHE A 333 15.53 -20.13 -10.32
C PHE A 333 14.57 -21.28 -10.68
N VAL A 334 13.56 -21.53 -9.85
CA VAL A 334 12.54 -22.55 -10.11
C VAL A 334 11.74 -22.23 -11.37
N ALA A 335 11.40 -20.95 -11.61
CA ALA A 335 10.71 -20.50 -12.82
C ALA A 335 11.50 -20.85 -14.09
N GLU A 336 12.81 -20.55 -14.09
CA GLU A 336 13.71 -20.83 -15.21
C GLU A 336 13.85 -22.33 -15.48
N LYS A 337 14.05 -23.14 -14.44
CA LYS A 337 14.17 -24.60 -14.58
C LYS A 337 12.86 -25.23 -15.05
N LEU A 338 11.72 -24.74 -14.55
CA LEU A 338 10.41 -25.18 -15.00
C LEU A 338 10.15 -24.78 -16.46
N ALA A 339 10.58 -23.58 -16.87
CA ALA A 339 10.50 -23.15 -18.26
C ALA A 339 11.36 -24.03 -19.18
N GLN A 340 12.60 -24.36 -18.77
CA GLN A 340 13.49 -25.29 -19.49
C GLN A 340 12.82 -26.65 -19.71
N HIS A 341 12.18 -27.19 -18.66
CA HIS A 341 11.44 -28.45 -18.76
C HIS A 341 10.27 -28.37 -19.75
N LEU A 342 9.52 -27.27 -19.76
CA LEU A 342 8.36 -27.10 -20.62
C LEU A 342 8.72 -26.96 -22.11
N VAL A 343 9.88 -26.36 -22.42
CA VAL A 343 10.32 -26.16 -23.81
C VAL A 343 11.18 -27.31 -24.35
N ALA A 344 11.60 -28.24 -23.48
CA ALA A 344 12.46 -29.37 -23.81
C ALA A 344 11.88 -30.21 -24.96
N GLU A 345 12.77 -30.75 -25.80
CA GLU A 345 12.43 -31.63 -26.94
C GLU A 345 11.49 -31.00 -27.99
N GLY A 346 11.22 -29.70 -27.90
CA GLY A 346 10.48 -28.91 -28.89
C GLY A 346 11.32 -27.77 -29.46
N ASP A 347 10.79 -27.08 -30.46
CA ASP A 347 11.40 -25.88 -31.06
C ASP A 347 10.95 -24.57 -30.37
N GLY A 348 10.34 -24.69 -29.20
CA GLY A 348 9.90 -23.57 -28.37
C GLY A 348 11.07 -22.75 -27.80
N PHE A 349 10.78 -21.69 -27.07
CA PHE A 349 11.80 -20.84 -26.45
C PHE A 349 11.31 -20.22 -25.15
N VAL A 350 12.26 -19.79 -24.33
CA VAL A 350 12.01 -19.03 -23.09
C VAL A 350 12.43 -17.59 -23.31
N GLU A 351 11.63 -16.66 -22.81
CA GLU A 351 11.98 -15.25 -22.73
C GLU A 351 11.75 -14.75 -21.31
N PHE A 352 12.58 -13.80 -20.87
CA PHE A 352 12.55 -13.26 -19.52
C PHE A 352 12.31 -11.76 -19.56
N VAL A 353 11.35 -11.28 -18.79
CA VAL A 353 11.11 -9.86 -18.54
C VAL A 353 10.98 -9.64 -17.04
N GLN A 354 11.42 -8.49 -16.56
CA GLN A 354 11.23 -8.10 -15.16
C GLN A 354 10.34 -6.86 -15.11
N PHE A 355 9.32 -6.88 -14.26
CA PHE A 355 8.44 -5.74 -14.04
C PHE A 355 9.05 -4.79 -13.00
N HIS A 356 8.81 -3.50 -13.22
CA HIS A 356 9.23 -2.41 -12.35
C HIS A 356 8.11 -1.35 -12.29
N PRO A 357 8.12 -0.42 -11.32
CA PRO A 357 7.02 0.53 -11.14
C PRO A 357 6.66 1.35 -12.38
N ALA A 358 7.64 1.72 -13.19
CA ALA A 358 7.44 2.47 -14.44
C ALA A 358 7.07 1.60 -15.67
N TYR A 359 6.91 0.28 -15.50
CA TYR A 359 6.62 -0.62 -16.63
C TYR A 359 5.15 -0.45 -17.03
N ALA A 360 4.90 -0.13 -18.30
CA ALA A 360 3.58 0.29 -18.76
C ALA A 360 3.01 -0.61 -19.88
N TYR A 361 1.78 -0.31 -20.28
CA TYR A 361 1.10 -1.02 -21.38
C TYR A 361 1.87 -0.86 -22.70
N GLU A 362 2.47 0.31 -22.90
CA GLU A 362 3.25 0.69 -24.07
C GLU A 362 4.54 -0.12 -24.23
N ASP A 363 5.08 -0.64 -23.13
CA ASP A 363 6.28 -1.49 -23.11
C ASP A 363 5.92 -2.96 -23.34
N PHE A 364 4.78 -3.39 -22.81
CA PHE A 364 4.38 -4.80 -22.82
C PHE A 364 3.55 -5.19 -24.03
N ILE A 365 2.52 -4.42 -24.35
CA ILE A 365 1.57 -4.73 -25.43
C ILE A 365 1.95 -3.94 -26.67
N GLN A 366 1.78 -2.62 -26.71
CA GLN A 366 2.21 -1.76 -27.82
C GLN A 366 2.11 -0.27 -27.47
N GLY A 367 2.96 0.56 -28.06
CA GLY A 367 2.94 2.00 -27.84
C GLY A 367 3.59 2.81 -28.95
N LEU A 368 3.33 4.12 -28.99
CA LEU A 368 3.97 5.04 -29.92
C LEU A 368 5.41 5.30 -29.46
N ARG A 369 6.38 5.17 -30.36
CA ARG A 369 7.80 5.45 -30.06
C ARG A 369 8.37 6.46 -31.02
N PRO A 370 9.03 7.54 -30.54
CA PRO A 370 9.66 8.51 -31.44
C PRO A 370 10.82 7.85 -32.21
N GLN A 371 10.83 8.01 -33.53
CA GLN A 371 11.91 7.59 -34.40
C GLN A 371 12.39 8.77 -35.23
N ALA A 372 13.71 8.99 -35.24
CA ALA A 372 14.30 10.03 -36.07
C ALA A 372 14.19 9.63 -37.55
N ARG A 373 13.62 10.53 -38.36
CA ARG A 373 13.62 10.37 -39.81
C ARG A 373 14.96 10.81 -40.40
N PRO A 374 15.38 10.23 -41.54
CA PRO A 374 16.63 10.60 -42.21
C PRO A 374 16.71 12.08 -42.63
N ASP A 375 15.58 12.78 -42.74
CA ASP A 375 15.45 14.19 -43.12
C ASP A 375 15.52 15.17 -41.92
N GLY A 376 15.72 14.66 -40.70
CA GLY A 376 15.77 15.46 -39.48
C GLY A 376 14.42 15.69 -38.79
N GLY A 377 13.34 15.08 -39.28
CA GLY A 377 12.04 15.06 -38.60
C GLY A 377 11.91 13.94 -37.54
N LEU A 378 10.83 13.98 -36.76
CA LEU A 378 10.38 12.84 -35.92
C LEU A 378 9.21 12.12 -36.60
N ASP A 379 9.16 10.81 -36.41
CA ASP A 379 8.02 9.94 -36.66
C ASP A 379 7.61 9.27 -35.35
N TYR A 380 6.34 8.90 -35.21
CA TYR A 380 5.81 8.22 -34.03
C TYR A 380 5.13 6.91 -34.46
N PRO A 381 5.88 5.93 -34.97
CA PRO A 381 5.31 4.64 -35.30
C PRO A 381 4.75 3.95 -34.05
N LEU A 382 3.66 3.22 -34.24
CA LEU A 382 3.18 2.25 -33.27
C LEU A 382 4.12 1.04 -33.28
N VAL A 383 4.80 0.80 -32.17
CA VAL A 383 5.77 -0.27 -32.02
C VAL A 383 5.18 -1.37 -31.10
N PRO A 384 5.23 -2.65 -31.51
CA PRO A 384 4.85 -3.75 -30.64
C PRO A 384 5.71 -3.80 -29.36
N GLY A 385 5.07 -4.07 -28.24
CA GLY A 385 5.74 -4.33 -26.96
C GLY A 385 6.19 -5.78 -26.83
N ARG A 386 6.87 -6.10 -25.72
CA ARG A 386 7.52 -7.39 -25.49
C ARG A 386 6.60 -8.59 -25.65
N PHE A 387 5.36 -8.50 -25.15
CA PHE A 387 4.40 -9.59 -25.21
C PHE A 387 3.88 -9.83 -26.64
N LEU A 388 3.66 -8.78 -27.43
CA LEU A 388 3.28 -8.93 -28.83
C LEU A 388 4.41 -9.54 -29.65
N GLU A 389 5.64 -9.03 -29.49
CA GLU A 389 6.82 -9.59 -30.16
C GLU A 389 7.00 -11.08 -29.82
N PHE A 390 6.85 -11.43 -28.54
CA PHE A 390 6.87 -12.80 -28.05
C PHE A 390 5.79 -13.66 -28.71
N CYS A 391 4.55 -13.18 -28.79
CA CYS A 391 3.44 -13.90 -29.43
C CYS A 391 3.67 -14.11 -30.93
N GLU A 392 4.15 -13.11 -31.66
CA GLU A 392 4.47 -13.25 -33.09
C GLU A 392 5.57 -14.28 -33.33
N ARG A 393 6.63 -14.27 -32.50
CA ARG A 393 7.65 -15.31 -32.55
C ARG A 393 7.09 -16.69 -32.19
N ALA A 394 6.25 -16.79 -31.17
CA ALA A 394 5.63 -18.05 -30.77
C ALA A 394 4.72 -18.63 -31.87
N LYS A 395 4.10 -17.81 -32.73
CA LYS A 395 3.32 -18.30 -33.88
C LYS A 395 4.15 -19.15 -34.85
N THR A 396 5.45 -18.85 -34.98
CA THR A 396 6.39 -19.54 -35.88
C THR A 396 6.91 -20.88 -35.35
N ARG A 397 6.60 -21.24 -34.10
CA ARG A 397 7.07 -22.46 -33.43
C ARG A 397 5.94 -23.49 -33.28
N GLN A 398 6.27 -24.75 -33.08
CA GLN A 398 5.29 -25.80 -32.76
C GLN A 398 5.29 -26.15 -31.27
N GLY A 399 6.46 -26.10 -30.62
CA GLY A 399 6.67 -26.37 -29.20
C GLY A 399 6.19 -25.25 -28.28
N ILE A 400 6.23 -25.54 -26.97
CA ILE A 400 5.81 -24.59 -25.92
C ILE A 400 6.75 -23.39 -25.88
N CYS A 401 6.21 -22.18 -25.82
CA CYS A 401 6.99 -20.96 -25.59
C CYS A 401 6.65 -20.41 -24.21
N VAL A 402 7.65 -20.08 -23.40
CA VAL A 402 7.45 -19.60 -22.03
C VAL A 402 7.93 -18.17 -21.90
N LEU A 403 7.07 -17.28 -21.38
CA LEU A 403 7.46 -15.94 -20.95
C LEU A 403 7.51 -15.93 -19.42
N ILE A 404 8.70 -15.72 -18.87
CA ILE A 404 8.91 -15.50 -17.45
C ILE A 404 8.75 -13.99 -17.18
N ILE A 405 7.86 -13.65 -16.26
CA ILE A 405 7.62 -12.27 -15.80
C ILE A 405 8.07 -12.21 -14.34
N ASP A 406 9.31 -11.81 -14.14
CA ASP A 406 9.90 -11.69 -12.82
C ASP A 406 9.39 -10.43 -12.12
N GLU A 407 9.24 -10.50 -10.80
CA GLU A 407 8.74 -9.38 -9.99
C GLU A 407 7.37 -8.87 -10.50
N ILE A 408 6.49 -9.79 -10.89
CA ILE A 408 5.23 -9.50 -11.60
C ILE A 408 4.34 -8.52 -10.86
N ASN A 409 4.41 -8.49 -9.53
CA ASN A 409 3.65 -7.54 -8.75
C ASN A 409 4.15 -6.11 -8.98
N ARG A 410 5.46 -5.85 -9.20
CA ARG A 410 6.09 -4.51 -9.16
C ARG A 410 5.54 -3.48 -10.15
N ALA A 411 4.66 -3.87 -11.07
CA ALA A 411 3.94 -2.97 -11.96
C ALA A 411 2.42 -3.09 -11.76
N ASN A 412 1.65 -2.09 -12.21
CA ASN A 412 0.19 -2.19 -12.21
C ASN A 412 -0.27 -3.21 -13.26
N LEU A 413 -0.43 -4.47 -12.84
CA LEU A 413 -0.74 -5.59 -13.73
C LEU A 413 -2.00 -5.38 -14.57
N ALA A 414 -3.05 -4.79 -13.99
CA ALA A 414 -4.30 -4.53 -14.71
C ALA A 414 -4.06 -3.56 -15.87
N ARG A 415 -3.29 -2.48 -15.63
CA ARG A 415 -2.91 -1.49 -16.65
C ARG A 415 -1.97 -2.09 -17.70
N VAL A 416 -0.92 -2.80 -17.26
CA VAL A 416 0.11 -3.36 -18.16
C VAL A 416 -0.48 -4.44 -19.08
N PHE A 417 -1.38 -5.29 -18.56
CA PHE A 417 -1.95 -6.38 -19.37
C PHE A 417 -3.07 -5.91 -20.30
N GLY A 418 -3.88 -4.92 -19.91
CA GLY A 418 -4.98 -4.43 -20.75
C GLY A 418 -5.86 -5.57 -21.29
N GLU A 419 -5.94 -5.68 -22.61
CA GLU A 419 -6.71 -6.69 -23.35
C GLU A 419 -6.24 -8.13 -23.08
N LEU A 420 -4.96 -8.34 -22.73
CA LEU A 420 -4.44 -9.65 -22.36
C LEU A 420 -5.24 -10.25 -21.20
N MET A 421 -5.77 -9.44 -20.29
CA MET A 421 -6.60 -9.92 -19.17
C MET A 421 -7.76 -10.81 -19.65
N VAL A 422 -8.40 -10.48 -20.77
CA VAL A 422 -9.48 -11.28 -21.33
C VAL A 422 -8.91 -12.54 -22.00
N LEU A 423 -7.81 -12.40 -22.75
CA LEU A 423 -7.19 -13.51 -23.50
C LEU A 423 -6.48 -14.55 -22.65
N LEU A 424 -6.14 -14.22 -21.39
CA LEU A 424 -5.69 -15.22 -20.42
C LEU A 424 -6.77 -16.28 -20.12
N GLU A 425 -8.05 -15.92 -20.26
CA GLU A 425 -9.19 -16.80 -20.04
C GLU A 425 -9.76 -17.36 -21.36
N TYR A 426 -9.85 -16.52 -22.39
CA TYR A 426 -10.39 -16.87 -23.72
C TYR A 426 -9.27 -16.92 -24.77
N ARG A 427 -8.42 -17.95 -24.68
CA ARG A 427 -7.22 -18.13 -25.52
C ARG A 427 -7.53 -18.31 -27.02
N ASP A 428 -8.73 -18.74 -27.35
CA ASP A 428 -9.24 -18.97 -28.70
C ASP A 428 -9.70 -17.69 -29.41
N LYS A 429 -9.80 -16.57 -28.69
CA LYS A 429 -10.27 -15.29 -29.23
C LYS A 429 -9.12 -14.42 -29.75
N SER A 430 -9.50 -13.48 -30.60
CA SER A 430 -8.67 -12.36 -31.01
C SER A 430 -9.37 -11.07 -30.60
N LEU A 431 -8.63 -10.13 -30.02
CA LEU A 431 -9.16 -8.83 -29.60
C LEU A 431 -8.49 -7.69 -30.37
N PRO A 432 -9.25 -6.69 -30.84
CA PRO A 432 -8.68 -5.48 -31.41
C PRO A 432 -7.96 -4.68 -30.32
N LEU A 433 -6.80 -4.10 -30.66
CA LEU A 433 -6.04 -3.23 -29.77
C LEU A 433 -6.40 -1.77 -30.02
N ALA A 434 -6.41 -0.95 -28.97
CA ALA A 434 -6.78 0.48 -29.06
C ALA A 434 -5.96 1.28 -30.09
N GLY A 435 -4.65 1.01 -30.19
CA GLY A 435 -3.75 1.63 -31.16
C GLY A 435 -3.88 1.11 -32.60
N GLY A 436 -4.69 0.08 -32.83
CA GLY A 436 -4.78 -0.65 -34.10
C GLY A 436 -4.11 -2.03 -34.02
N GLY A 437 -4.49 -2.91 -34.95
CA GLY A 437 -4.08 -4.32 -34.96
C GLY A 437 -4.97 -5.21 -34.08
N GLN A 438 -4.55 -6.47 -33.92
CA GLN A 438 -5.24 -7.46 -33.09
C GLN A 438 -4.24 -8.23 -32.24
N LEU A 439 -4.62 -8.53 -31.00
CA LEU A 439 -3.91 -9.42 -30.11
C LEU A 439 -4.58 -10.79 -30.09
N THR A 440 -3.79 -11.81 -30.39
CA THR A 440 -4.15 -13.22 -30.25
C THR A 440 -3.00 -13.91 -29.54
N VAL A 441 -3.30 -14.67 -28.47
CA VAL A 441 -2.24 -15.40 -27.76
C VAL A 441 -2.21 -16.86 -28.20
N PRO A 442 -1.12 -17.35 -28.83
CA PRO A 442 -1.05 -18.73 -29.27
C PRO A 442 -1.20 -19.75 -28.12
N ASP A 443 -1.91 -20.85 -28.36
CA ASP A 443 -2.17 -21.91 -27.36
C ASP A 443 -0.90 -22.54 -26.76
N ARG A 444 0.25 -22.40 -27.43
CA ARG A 444 1.56 -22.89 -26.96
C ARG A 444 2.29 -21.92 -26.02
N VAL A 445 1.79 -20.71 -25.83
CA VAL A 445 2.34 -19.73 -24.90
C VAL A 445 2.03 -20.10 -23.46
N ARG A 446 3.03 -20.05 -22.59
CA ARG A 446 2.90 -20.17 -21.14
C ARG A 446 3.47 -18.93 -20.46
N LEU A 447 2.82 -18.49 -19.38
CA LEU A 447 3.32 -17.39 -18.55
C LEU A 447 3.71 -17.93 -17.17
N ILE A 448 4.91 -17.58 -16.71
CA ILE A 448 5.36 -17.88 -15.34
C ILE A 448 5.71 -16.56 -14.68
N GLY A 449 4.87 -16.11 -13.75
CA GLY A 449 5.16 -14.95 -12.92
C GLY A 449 5.94 -15.35 -11.66
N THR A 450 6.86 -14.50 -11.19
CA THR A 450 7.41 -14.61 -9.83
C THR A 450 6.94 -13.40 -9.01
N MET A 451 6.64 -13.61 -7.74
CA MET A 451 6.12 -12.56 -6.85
C MET A 451 6.77 -12.65 -5.47
N ASN A 452 7.50 -11.61 -5.07
CA ASN A 452 7.91 -11.45 -3.68
C ASN A 452 6.73 -10.97 -2.85
N THR A 453 6.43 -11.68 -1.77
CA THR A 453 5.33 -11.31 -0.87
C THR A 453 5.71 -10.32 0.21
N ALA A 454 7.01 -10.14 0.46
CA ALA A 454 7.53 -9.18 1.44
C ALA A 454 7.50 -7.73 0.94
N ASP A 455 7.43 -7.53 -0.39
CA ASP A 455 7.44 -6.19 -1.01
C ASP A 455 6.11 -5.46 -0.73
N ARG A 456 6.10 -4.66 0.35
CA ARG A 456 4.93 -3.92 0.86
C ARG A 456 4.51 -2.73 -0.02
N SER A 457 5.32 -2.33 -1.00
CA SER A 457 5.10 -1.14 -1.86
C SER A 457 4.16 -1.39 -3.03
N ILE A 458 3.66 -2.60 -3.21
CA ILE A 458 3.08 -3.04 -4.47
C ILE A 458 1.82 -3.85 -4.23
N ALA A 459 0.74 -3.44 -4.90
CA ALA A 459 -0.61 -3.95 -4.72
C ALA A 459 -0.73 -5.48 -4.74
N LEU A 460 -1.58 -5.99 -3.84
CA LEU A 460 -2.13 -7.34 -3.90
C LEU A 460 -2.62 -7.63 -5.32
N VAL A 461 -2.19 -8.76 -5.89
CA VAL A 461 -2.70 -9.26 -7.17
C VAL A 461 -4.23 -9.35 -7.08
N ASP A 462 -4.92 -8.52 -7.86
CA ASP A 462 -6.38 -8.39 -7.87
C ASP A 462 -7.08 -9.75 -8.02
N HIS A 463 -8.27 -9.91 -7.44
CA HIS A 463 -9.11 -11.10 -7.54
C HIS A 463 -9.30 -11.55 -9.00
N ALA A 464 -9.39 -10.58 -9.91
CA ALA A 464 -9.50 -10.84 -11.33
C ALA A 464 -8.26 -11.56 -11.89
N LEU A 465 -7.05 -11.18 -11.46
CA LEU A 465 -5.80 -11.88 -11.80
C LEU A 465 -5.71 -13.22 -11.07
N ARG A 466 -6.12 -13.28 -9.80
CA ARG A 466 -6.15 -14.53 -9.01
C ARG A 466 -6.94 -15.65 -9.69
N ARG A 467 -8.05 -15.31 -10.35
CA ARG A 467 -8.86 -16.27 -11.12
C ARG A 467 -8.12 -16.84 -12.34
N ARG A 468 -7.27 -16.03 -12.96
CA ARG A 468 -6.62 -16.31 -14.25
C ARG A 468 -5.31 -17.07 -14.10
N PHE A 469 -4.58 -16.88 -13.01
CA PHE A 469 -3.32 -17.59 -12.72
C PHE A 469 -3.54 -18.75 -11.74
N ALA A 470 -2.70 -19.79 -11.82
CA ALA A 470 -2.55 -20.74 -10.71
C ALA A 470 -1.44 -20.23 -9.77
N PHE A 471 -1.72 -20.18 -8.47
CA PHE A 471 -0.77 -19.68 -7.47
C PHE A 471 -0.07 -20.85 -6.82
N ILE A 472 1.26 -20.80 -6.79
CA ILE A 472 2.14 -21.82 -6.23
C ILE A 472 3.01 -21.12 -5.20
N ALA A 473 2.84 -21.49 -3.94
CA ALA A 473 3.62 -20.95 -2.84
C ALA A 473 4.98 -21.63 -2.76
N LEU A 474 6.05 -20.85 -2.58
CA LEU A 474 7.39 -21.34 -2.26
C LEU A 474 7.81 -20.74 -0.91
N HIS A 475 7.85 -21.62 0.09
CA HIS A 475 8.35 -21.34 1.43
C HIS A 475 9.79 -21.84 1.57
N PRO A 476 10.54 -21.37 2.59
CA PRO A 476 11.86 -21.90 2.90
C PRO A 476 11.76 -23.42 3.14
N ASN A 477 12.47 -24.20 2.34
CA ASN A 477 12.51 -25.66 2.46
C ASN A 477 13.89 -26.09 2.96
N PHE A 478 13.99 -26.39 4.24
CA PHE A 478 15.25 -26.77 4.89
C PHE A 478 15.79 -28.14 4.44
N ASP A 479 14.96 -29.01 3.85
CA ASP A 479 15.44 -30.27 3.29
C ASP A 479 16.31 -30.04 2.05
N ILE A 480 15.99 -29.03 1.24
CA ILE A 480 16.82 -28.61 0.10
C ILE A 480 18.18 -28.12 0.60
N LEU A 481 18.18 -27.27 1.65
CA LEU A 481 19.41 -26.76 2.26
C LEU A 481 20.27 -27.90 2.80
N ARG A 482 19.66 -28.86 3.52
CA ARG A 482 20.36 -30.05 4.04
C ARG A 482 20.93 -30.91 2.92
N HIS A 483 20.15 -31.15 1.88
CA HIS A 483 20.57 -31.96 0.73
C HIS A 483 21.75 -31.33 -0.01
N PHE A 484 21.71 -30.02 -0.25
CA PHE A 484 22.80 -29.29 -0.89
C PHE A 484 24.13 -29.46 -0.15
N HIS A 485 24.17 -29.18 1.16
CA HIS A 485 25.40 -29.29 1.96
C HIS A 485 25.91 -30.73 2.07
N THR A 486 25.00 -31.71 2.09
CA THR A 486 25.36 -33.13 2.10
C THR A 486 25.99 -33.56 0.78
N GLN A 487 25.39 -33.18 -0.36
CA GLN A 487 25.88 -33.52 -1.70
C GLN A 487 27.19 -32.80 -2.03
N ALA A 488 27.29 -31.52 -1.68
CA ALA A 488 28.49 -30.71 -1.91
C ALA A 488 29.63 -31.02 -0.92
N GLN A 489 29.38 -31.87 0.10
CA GLN A 489 30.35 -32.27 1.12
C GLN A 489 31.05 -31.08 1.79
N THR A 490 30.29 -30.01 2.09
CA THR A 490 30.88 -28.75 2.57
C THR A 490 31.47 -28.85 3.98
N GLY A 491 31.21 -29.94 4.71
CA GLY A 491 31.65 -30.12 6.10
C GLY A 491 30.98 -29.16 7.10
N PHE A 492 29.95 -28.42 6.67
CA PHE A 492 29.23 -27.44 7.48
C PHE A 492 28.08 -28.11 8.26
N ALA A 493 27.97 -27.83 9.55
CA ALA A 493 26.92 -28.38 10.43
C ALA A 493 25.56 -27.69 10.20
N VAL A 494 24.98 -27.92 9.01
CA VAL A 494 23.80 -27.22 8.51
C VAL A 494 22.56 -27.33 9.43
N ASP A 495 22.40 -28.41 10.18
CA ASP A 495 21.25 -28.59 11.06
C ASP A 495 21.19 -27.53 12.18
N LYS A 496 22.34 -27.05 12.67
CA LYS A 496 22.37 -25.96 13.66
C LYS A 496 21.87 -24.64 13.08
N LEU A 497 22.26 -24.33 11.84
CA LEU A 497 21.72 -23.20 11.09
C LEU A 497 20.21 -23.34 10.88
N ILE A 498 19.75 -24.53 10.50
CA ILE A 498 18.32 -24.81 10.31
C ILE A 498 17.54 -24.58 11.61
N ASP A 499 18.07 -24.97 12.76
CA ASP A 499 17.43 -24.72 14.06
C ASP A 499 17.31 -23.21 14.36
N VAL A 500 18.37 -22.43 14.08
CA VAL A 500 18.35 -20.97 14.21
C VAL A 500 17.32 -20.35 13.26
N LEU A 501 17.33 -20.71 11.98
CA LEU A 501 16.37 -20.22 10.98
C LEU A 501 14.93 -20.60 11.33
N THR A 502 14.71 -21.80 11.87
CA THR A 502 13.39 -22.25 12.33
C THR A 502 12.89 -21.40 13.50
N ARG A 503 13.76 -21.10 14.46
CA ARG A 503 13.42 -20.18 15.57
C ARG A 503 13.16 -18.76 15.07
N LEU A 504 13.98 -18.28 14.14
CA LEU A 504 13.85 -16.95 13.55
C LEU A 504 12.53 -16.81 12.78
N ASN A 505 12.23 -17.72 11.86
CA ASN A 505 10.98 -17.70 11.10
C ASN A 505 9.75 -17.86 12.00
N ARG A 506 9.85 -18.63 13.09
CA ARG A 506 8.79 -18.68 14.11
C ARG A 506 8.62 -17.35 14.84
N ARG A 507 9.71 -16.63 15.13
CA ARG A 507 9.66 -15.30 15.76
C ARG A 507 9.06 -14.25 14.83
N ILE A 508 9.38 -14.33 13.54
CA ILE A 508 8.79 -13.51 12.47
C ILE A 508 7.28 -13.71 12.43
N GLY A 509 6.82 -14.96 12.48
CA GLY A 509 5.41 -15.32 12.64
C GLY A 509 4.52 -15.07 11.41
N ASP A 510 5.05 -14.44 10.37
CA ASP A 510 4.39 -14.21 9.08
C ASP A 510 5.11 -15.00 7.95
N PRO A 511 4.42 -15.97 7.32
CA PRO A 511 4.97 -16.75 6.20
C PRO A 511 5.46 -15.93 5.00
N HIS A 512 5.01 -14.67 4.86
CA HIS A 512 5.41 -13.79 3.76
C HIS A 512 6.75 -13.10 3.97
N PHE A 513 7.29 -13.13 5.19
CA PHE A 513 8.54 -12.50 5.61
C PHE A 513 9.57 -13.50 6.14
N GLU A 514 9.33 -14.80 5.99
CA GLU A 514 10.31 -15.81 6.40
C GLU A 514 11.64 -15.64 5.65
N ILE A 515 12.75 -15.91 6.31
CA ILE A 515 14.05 -15.93 5.69
C ILE A 515 14.17 -17.17 4.79
N GLY A 516 14.40 -16.91 3.51
CA GLY A 516 14.64 -17.93 2.50
C GLY A 516 15.99 -18.64 2.64
N ILE A 517 16.10 -19.81 2.01
CA ILE A 517 17.29 -20.67 2.10
C ILE A 517 18.43 -20.27 1.14
N THR A 518 18.15 -19.46 0.10
CA THR A 518 19.11 -19.23 -0.99
C THR A 518 20.38 -18.50 -0.56
N TYR A 519 20.31 -17.68 0.49
CA TYR A 519 21.47 -17.03 1.10
C TYR A 519 22.53 -18.06 1.52
N PHE A 520 22.08 -19.24 1.94
CA PHE A 520 22.91 -20.27 2.56
C PHE A 520 23.30 -21.41 1.61
N LEU A 521 22.85 -21.40 0.34
CA LEU A 521 23.25 -22.40 -0.67
C LEU A 521 24.65 -22.11 -1.24
N ARG A 522 25.67 -22.15 -0.37
CA ARG A 522 27.07 -21.80 -0.68
C ARG A 522 28.03 -22.93 -0.35
N GLN A 523 29.04 -23.14 -1.19
CA GLN A 523 30.07 -24.17 -0.94
C GLN A 523 30.94 -23.80 0.28
N GLU A 524 31.36 -22.55 0.38
CA GLU A 524 32.23 -22.03 1.45
C GLU A 524 31.42 -21.34 2.57
N LEU A 525 30.20 -21.83 2.85
CA LEU A 525 29.29 -21.19 3.81
C LEU A 525 29.94 -20.93 5.19
N ALA A 526 30.81 -21.83 5.66
CA ALA A 526 31.50 -21.65 6.94
C ALA A 526 32.31 -20.34 7.04
N ALA A 527 32.92 -19.91 5.93
CA ALA A 527 33.68 -18.67 5.87
C ALA A 527 32.79 -17.44 5.64
N GLU A 528 31.71 -17.60 4.88
CA GLU A 528 30.84 -16.50 4.44
C GLU A 528 29.69 -16.19 5.41
N ILE A 529 29.28 -17.15 6.24
CA ILE A 529 28.02 -17.06 7.00
C ILE A 529 27.95 -15.88 7.96
N LYS A 530 29.09 -15.49 8.56
CA LYS A 530 29.15 -14.31 9.41
C LYS A 530 28.78 -13.05 8.63
N ASP A 531 29.38 -12.89 7.45
CA ASP A 531 29.17 -11.72 6.61
C ASP A 531 27.76 -11.73 6.03
N ILE A 532 27.26 -12.88 5.57
CA ILE A 532 25.85 -13.05 5.14
C ILE A 532 24.90 -12.63 6.26
N TRP A 533 25.16 -13.08 7.49
CA TRP A 533 24.28 -12.78 8.61
C TRP A 533 24.29 -11.29 8.97
N GLN A 534 25.47 -10.69 9.13
CA GLN A 534 25.62 -9.30 9.56
C GLN A 534 25.25 -8.29 8.47
N MET A 535 25.45 -8.62 7.19
CA MET A 535 25.27 -7.68 6.07
C MET A 535 23.95 -7.88 5.30
N GLU A 536 23.31 -9.04 5.40
CA GLU A 536 22.07 -9.33 4.66
C GLU A 536 20.90 -9.67 5.58
N ILE A 537 21.09 -10.57 6.55
CA ILE A 537 20.01 -11.03 7.43
C ILE A 537 19.68 -10.00 8.52
N GLU A 538 20.68 -9.51 9.26
CA GLU A 538 20.46 -8.53 10.33
C GLU A 538 19.79 -7.24 9.83
N PRO A 539 20.23 -6.59 8.72
CA PRO A 539 19.55 -5.41 8.20
C PRO A 539 18.10 -5.69 7.81
N TYR A 540 17.81 -6.88 7.26
CA TYR A 540 16.45 -7.29 6.96
C TYR A 540 15.60 -7.43 8.24
N LEU A 541 16.16 -8.00 9.30
CA LEU A 541 15.48 -8.12 10.59
C LEU A 541 15.28 -6.77 11.28
N GLU A 542 16.23 -5.84 11.16
CA GLU A 542 16.10 -4.47 11.64
C GLU A 542 14.95 -3.73 10.93
N GLU A 543 14.80 -3.92 9.63
CA GLU A 543 13.69 -3.36 8.87
C GLU A 543 12.35 -4.01 9.27
N TYR A 544 12.34 -5.33 9.43
CA TYR A 544 11.12 -6.07 9.77
C TYR A 544 10.65 -5.80 11.20
N PHE A 545 11.55 -5.86 12.19
CA PHE A 545 11.30 -5.63 13.62
C PHE A 545 11.68 -4.22 14.06
N PHE A 546 11.46 -3.20 13.22
CA PHE A 546 11.86 -1.82 13.52
C PHE A 546 11.25 -1.27 14.83
N ASP A 547 10.10 -1.80 15.26
CA ASP A 547 9.39 -1.43 16.48
C ASP A 547 9.71 -2.34 17.69
N GLN A 548 10.50 -3.40 17.49
CA GLN A 548 10.80 -4.41 18.50
C GLN A 548 12.31 -4.75 18.50
N PRO A 549 13.20 -3.82 18.88
CA PRO A 549 14.65 -4.00 18.82
C PRO A 549 15.13 -5.23 19.62
N ASP A 550 14.51 -5.52 20.77
CA ASP A 550 14.79 -6.73 21.58
C ASP A 550 14.63 -8.04 20.78
N SER A 551 13.80 -8.04 19.74
CA SER A 551 13.57 -9.19 18.87
C SER A 551 14.73 -9.42 17.92
N VAL A 552 15.39 -8.35 17.48
CA VAL A 552 16.58 -8.43 16.63
C VAL A 552 17.78 -8.87 17.45
N ASP A 553 17.90 -8.34 18.67
CA ASP A 553 19.03 -8.62 19.58
C ASP A 553 19.23 -10.12 19.83
N ALA A 554 18.14 -10.88 19.95
CA ALA A 554 18.19 -12.35 20.12
C ALA A 554 18.79 -13.10 18.92
N PHE A 555 18.82 -12.48 17.74
CA PHE A 555 19.32 -13.07 16.49
C PHE A 555 20.53 -12.33 15.90
N ARG A 556 21.15 -11.43 16.67
CA ARG A 556 22.45 -10.84 16.28
C ARG A 556 23.52 -11.90 16.20
N TRP A 557 24.45 -11.75 15.26
CA TRP A 557 25.56 -12.68 15.08
C TRP A 557 26.34 -12.94 16.37
N GLU A 558 26.49 -11.94 17.23
CA GLU A 558 27.16 -12.08 18.53
C GLU A 558 26.49 -13.11 19.45
N GLN A 559 25.18 -13.31 19.31
CA GLN A 559 24.41 -14.29 20.09
C GLN A 559 24.38 -15.66 19.41
N ILE A 560 24.03 -15.69 18.12
CA ILE A 560 23.74 -16.94 17.40
C ILE A 560 24.97 -17.54 16.70
N GLY A 561 26.03 -16.77 16.47
CA GLY A 561 27.20 -17.20 15.70
C GLY A 561 27.91 -18.40 16.33
N ARG A 562 27.96 -18.47 17.67
CA ARG A 562 28.51 -19.63 18.39
C ARG A 562 27.63 -20.86 18.20
N GLU A 563 26.31 -20.71 18.23
CA GLU A 563 25.39 -21.82 18.00
C GLU A 563 25.57 -22.43 16.60
N ILE A 564 25.85 -21.60 15.59
CA ILE A 564 25.99 -22.03 14.20
C ILE A 564 27.39 -22.62 13.92
N VAL A 565 28.45 -22.03 14.48
CA VAL A 565 29.84 -22.36 14.11
C VAL A 565 30.53 -23.31 15.10
N GLU A 566 30.06 -23.46 16.35
CA GLU A 566 30.73 -24.32 17.34
C GLU A 566 30.66 -25.82 16.98
N MET A 567 31.70 -26.32 16.32
CA MET A 567 32.52 -27.51 16.63
C MET A 567 33.30 -27.90 15.37
N GLN A 568 34.31 -27.09 15.02
CA GLN A 568 35.41 -27.51 14.14
C GLN A 568 36.77 -27.53 14.88
N ASP A 569 36.78 -27.26 16.18
CA ASP A 569 37.94 -27.47 17.04
C ASP A 569 37.78 -28.78 17.82
N ASP A 570 38.10 -29.90 17.18
CA ASP A 570 38.61 -31.13 17.82
C ASP A 570 39.42 -31.98 16.83
#